data_AF-A0AAJ2NSR5-F1
#
_entry.id   AF-A0AAJ2NSR5-F1
#
_cell.length_a   1.000
_cell.length_b   1.000
_cell.length_c   1.000
_cell.angle_alpha   90.00
_cell.angle_beta   90.00
_cell.angle_gamma   90.00
#
_symmetry.space_group_name_H-M   'P 1'
#
loop_
_entity.id
_entity.type
_entity.pdbx_description
1 polymer ?
#
loop_
_entity_poly.entity_id
_entity_poly.type
_entity_poly.pdbx_seq_one_letter_code
_entity_poly.pdbx_strand_id
1 'polypeptide(L)'
;TGIDCLAPALGSVHGPYKGEPKLGFKEMEEIGKITGMPLVLHGGTGIPTKDIQKAISLGTAKINVNTENQIASAKTVREVLAANPDMYDP
;
A
#
# COMPACT_ATOMS: atom_id res chain seq x y z
N THR A 1 21.07 -14.46 -6.01
CA THR A 1 20.19 -14.24 -4.85
C THR A 1 19.04 -15.24 -4.81
N GLY A 2 18.49 -15.69 -5.95
CA GLY A 2 17.50 -16.79 -5.97
C GLY A 2 16.14 -16.42 -5.35
N ILE A 3 15.77 -15.15 -5.43
CA ILE A 3 14.53 -14.60 -4.87
C ILE A 3 13.33 -14.88 -5.78
N ASP A 4 12.14 -15.05 -5.20
CA ASP A 4 10.89 -15.38 -5.94
C ASP A 4 10.10 -14.14 -6.38
N CYS A 5 10.34 -12.98 -5.74
CA CYS A 5 9.72 -11.70 -6.08
C CYS A 5 10.65 -10.54 -5.73
N LEU A 6 10.41 -9.38 -6.33
CA LEU A 6 11.24 -8.18 -6.14
C LEU A 6 10.38 -6.99 -5.68
N ALA A 7 10.84 -6.25 -4.67
CA ALA A 7 10.24 -5.00 -4.23
C ALA A 7 11.08 -3.80 -4.70
N PRO A 8 10.91 -3.30 -5.93
CA PRO A 8 11.65 -2.12 -6.39
C PRO A 8 11.07 -0.85 -5.73
N ALA A 9 11.93 -0.04 -5.11
CA ALA A 9 11.51 1.22 -4.49
C ALA A 9 11.28 2.30 -5.55
N LEU A 10 10.02 2.48 -5.95
CA LEU A 10 9.61 3.34 -7.07
C LEU A 10 8.68 4.48 -6.66
N GLY A 11 8.91 5.08 -5.49
CA GLY A 11 8.12 6.23 -4.99
C GLY A 11 7.01 5.87 -4.01
N SER A 12 6.87 4.60 -3.62
CA SER A 12 5.98 4.20 -2.53
C SER A 12 6.48 4.69 -1.16
N VAL A 13 5.57 5.06 -0.25
CA VAL A 13 5.89 5.50 1.12
C VAL A 13 5.10 4.66 2.13
N HIS A 14 5.74 4.27 3.24
CA HIS A 14 5.01 3.69 4.37
C HIS A 14 4.34 4.81 5.19
N GLY A 15 3.05 4.64 5.49
CA GLY A 15 2.28 5.66 6.19
C GLY A 15 1.51 6.58 5.25
N PRO A 16 0.93 7.68 5.77
CA PRO A 16 0.18 8.62 4.96
C PRO A 16 1.10 9.37 4.00
N TYR A 17 0.65 9.53 2.76
CA TYR A 17 1.32 10.36 1.76
C TYR A 17 1.19 11.85 2.09
N LYS A 18 2.26 12.61 1.83
CA LYS A 18 2.20 14.07 1.75
C LYS A 18 1.97 14.47 0.29
N GLY A 19 0.73 14.76 -0.08
CA GLY A 19 0.33 15.03 -1.46
C GLY A 19 0.07 13.77 -2.28
N GLU A 20 0.05 13.89 -3.61
CA GLU A 20 -0.20 12.75 -4.49
C GLU A 20 1.03 11.82 -4.62
N PRO A 21 0.83 10.48 -4.55
CA PRO A 21 1.89 9.52 -4.86
C PRO A 21 2.45 9.73 -6.26
N LYS A 22 3.78 9.74 -6.40
CA LYS A 22 4.47 9.77 -7.69
C LYS A 22 5.19 8.45 -7.91
N LEU A 23 4.47 7.47 -8.43
CA LEU A 23 5.03 6.16 -8.72
C LEU A 23 5.82 6.17 -10.03
N GLY A 24 7.00 5.57 -10.03
CA GLY A 24 7.84 5.37 -11.21
C GLY A 24 7.30 4.26 -12.10
N PHE A 25 6.21 4.52 -12.83
CA PHE A 25 5.56 3.51 -13.67
C PHE A 25 6.44 3.08 -14.86
N LYS A 26 7.23 4.00 -15.41
CA LYS A 26 8.17 3.68 -16.49
C LYS A 26 9.23 2.68 -15.99
N GLU A 27 9.83 2.98 -14.85
CA GLU A 27 10.82 2.15 -14.19
C GLU A 27 10.23 0.80 -13.76
N MET A 28 8.98 0.79 -13.31
CA MET A 28 8.24 -0.44 -12.96
C MET A 28 8.11 -1.37 -14.17
N GLU A 29 7.74 -0.84 -15.33
CA GLU A 29 7.63 -1.59 -16.57
C GLU A 29 8.98 -2.15 -17.03
N GLU A 30 10.03 -1.31 -17.01
CA GLU A 30 11.38 -1.70 -17.38
C GLU A 30 11.93 -2.81 -16.47
N ILE A 31 11.78 -2.66 -15.15
CA ILE A 31 12.21 -3.66 -14.17
C ILE A 31 11.39 -4.95 -14.32
N GLY A 32 10.08 -4.86 -14.51
CA GLY A 32 9.22 -6.03 -14.74
C GLY A 32 9.66 -6.83 -15.97
N LYS A 33 9.98 -6.16 -17.09
CA LYS A 33 10.46 -6.80 -18.32
C LYS A 33 11.84 -7.44 -18.16
N ILE A 34 12.77 -6.76 -17.50
CA ILE A 34 14.16 -7.26 -17.34
C ILE A 34 14.21 -8.44 -16.37
N THR A 35 13.42 -8.38 -15.29
CA THR A 35 13.44 -9.43 -14.26
C THR A 35 12.56 -10.62 -14.61
N GLY A 36 11.43 -10.40 -15.29
CA GLY A 36 10.40 -11.43 -15.48
C GLY A 36 9.76 -11.92 -14.18
N MET A 37 10.02 -11.22 -13.06
CA MET A 37 9.59 -11.62 -11.73
C MET A 37 8.31 -10.89 -11.30
N PRO A 38 7.49 -11.49 -10.42
CA PRO A 38 6.44 -10.77 -9.72
C PRO A 38 7.01 -9.58 -8.92
N LEU A 39 6.43 -8.39 -9.11
CA LEU A 39 6.82 -7.19 -8.36
C LEU A 39 5.98 -7.01 -7.10
N VAL A 40 6.59 -6.44 -6.07
CA VAL A 40 5.95 -6.11 -4.78
C VAL A 40 5.88 -4.60 -4.62
N LEU A 41 4.67 -4.06 -4.45
CA LEU A 41 4.42 -2.67 -4.11
C LEU A 41 4.27 -2.53 -2.60
N HIS A 42 5.24 -1.89 -1.96
CA HIS A 42 5.15 -1.46 -0.57
C HIS A 42 4.28 -0.21 -0.44
N GLY A 43 3.90 0.14 0.80
CA GLY A 43 3.28 1.44 1.07
C GLY A 43 1.92 1.66 0.38
N GLY A 44 1.07 0.64 0.31
CA GLY A 44 -0.20 0.72 -0.42
C GLY A 44 -1.24 1.68 0.16
N THR A 45 -1.11 2.10 1.42
CA THR A 45 -2.05 3.05 2.04
C THR A 45 -1.97 4.41 1.37
N GLY A 46 -3.12 4.97 0.99
CA GLY A 46 -3.20 6.28 0.35
C GLY A 46 -2.86 6.30 -1.14
N ILE A 47 -2.49 5.16 -1.75
CA ILE A 47 -2.32 5.06 -3.20
C ILE A 47 -3.71 5.02 -3.88
N PRO A 48 -4.01 5.95 -4.82
CA PRO A 48 -5.27 5.93 -5.55
C PRO A 48 -5.52 4.61 -6.27
N THR A 49 -6.78 4.16 -6.33
CA THR A 49 -7.16 2.91 -7.01
C THR A 49 -6.65 2.81 -8.45
N LYS A 50 -6.67 3.93 -9.19
CA LYS A 50 -6.14 4.01 -10.57
C LYS A 50 -4.65 3.65 -10.64
N ASP A 51 -3.88 4.04 -9.63
CA ASP A 51 -2.44 3.83 -9.57
C ASP A 51 -2.12 2.40 -9.12
N ILE A 52 -2.93 1.84 -8.22
CA ILE A 52 -2.91 0.41 -7.88
C ILE A 52 -3.18 -0.46 -9.13
N GLN A 53 -4.25 -0.16 -9.86
CA GLN A 53 -4.58 -0.87 -11.11
C GLN A 53 -3.47 -0.74 -12.15
N LYS A 54 -2.89 0.47 -12.28
CA LYS A 54 -1.76 0.69 -13.18
C LYS A 54 -0.55 -0.14 -12.76
N ALA A 55 -0.20 -0.18 -11.47
CA ALA A 55 0.91 -0.98 -10.97
C ALA A 55 0.71 -2.48 -11.22
N ILE A 56 -0.52 -2.99 -11.03
CA ILE A 56 -0.88 -4.38 -11.35
C ILE A 56 -0.67 -4.67 -12.84
N SER A 57 -1.12 -3.77 -13.72
CA SER A 57 -0.93 -3.91 -15.18
C SER A 57 0.54 -3.96 -15.62
N LEU A 58 1.46 -3.53 -14.76
CA LEU A 58 2.91 -3.47 -15.02
C LEU A 58 3.69 -4.55 -14.26
N GLY A 59 3.02 -5.55 -13.69
CA GLY A 59 3.66 -6.72 -13.07
C GLY A 59 3.69 -6.73 -11.54
N THR A 60 3.07 -5.75 -10.87
CA THR A 60 2.85 -5.83 -9.42
C THR A 60 1.88 -6.95 -9.09
N ALA A 61 2.33 -7.94 -8.32
CA ALA A 61 1.56 -9.11 -7.92
C ALA A 61 1.29 -9.18 -6.41
N LYS A 62 2.00 -8.36 -5.61
CA LYS A 62 1.81 -8.27 -4.15
C LYS A 62 1.79 -6.81 -3.73
N ILE A 63 0.78 -6.41 -2.95
CA ILE A 63 0.61 -5.04 -2.46
C ILE A 63 0.50 -5.07 -0.94
N ASN A 64 1.31 -4.27 -0.26
CA ASN A 64 1.34 -4.24 1.20
C ASN A 64 0.49 -3.07 1.73
N VAL A 65 -0.52 -3.37 2.56
CA VAL A 65 -1.39 -2.37 3.21
C VAL A 65 -1.33 -2.59 4.72
N ASN A 66 -1.19 -1.52 5.50
CA ASN A 66 -1.17 -1.61 6.97
C ASN A 66 -1.75 -0.36 7.62
N THR A 67 -1.28 0.83 7.25
CA THR A 67 -1.68 2.10 7.88
C THR A 67 -3.20 2.33 7.78
N GLU A 68 -3.84 1.95 6.68
CA GLU A 68 -5.30 2.05 6.53
C GLU A 68 -6.04 1.21 7.58
N ASN A 69 -5.58 -0.01 7.87
CA ASN A 69 -6.19 -0.88 8.88
C ASN A 69 -6.10 -0.25 10.27
N GLN A 70 -4.95 0.36 10.59
CA GLN A 70 -4.73 1.04 11.88
C GLN A 70 -5.64 2.27 12.01
N ILE A 71 -5.76 3.08 10.96
CA ILE A 71 -6.63 4.25 10.93
C ILE A 71 -8.09 3.84 11.09
N ALA A 72 -8.55 2.83 10.32
CA ALA A 72 -9.93 2.35 10.38
C ALA A 72 -10.27 1.79 11.77
N SER A 73 -9.39 0.94 12.32
CA SER A 73 -9.56 0.38 13.66
C SER A 73 -9.62 1.48 14.72
N ALA A 74 -8.64 2.40 14.73
CA ALA A 74 -8.59 3.47 15.71
C ALA A 74 -9.79 4.43 15.59
N LYS A 75 -10.27 4.70 14.37
CA LYS A 75 -11.46 5.52 14.14
C LYS A 75 -12.69 4.88 14.78
N THR A 76 -12.97 3.61 14.47
CA THR A 76 -14.12 2.90 15.02
C THR A 76 -14.07 2.81 16.54
N VAL A 77 -12.91 2.47 17.12
CA VAL A 77 -12.74 2.43 18.57
C VAL A 77 -13.05 3.80 19.21
N ARG A 78 -12.54 4.89 18.62
CA ARG A 78 -12.81 6.25 19.12
C ARG A 78 -14.29 6.61 19.00
N GLU A 79 -14.95 6.27 17.91
CA GLU A 79 -16.38 6.55 17.70
C GLU A 79 -17.25 5.80 18.71
N VAL A 80 -16.97 4.51 18.95
CA VAL A 80 -17.72 3.66 19.89
C VAL A 80 -17.55 4.16 21.33
N LEU A 81 -16.32 4.47 21.76
CA LEU A 81 -16.06 4.97 23.11
C LEU A 81 -16.60 6.39 23.33
N ALA A 82 -16.61 7.24 22.29
CA ALA A 82 -17.22 8.56 22.39
C ALA A 82 -18.76 8.48 22.52
N ALA A 83 -19.38 7.50 21.86
CA ALA A 83 -20.83 7.28 21.93
C ALA A 83 -21.27 6.58 23.22
N ASN A 84 -20.41 5.74 23.82
CA ASN A 84 -20.71 4.98 25.04
C ASN A 84 -19.58 5.14 26.07
N PRO A 85 -19.54 6.25 26.83
CA PRO A 85 -18.43 6.56 27.74
C PRO A 85 -18.20 5.53 28.86
N ASP A 86 -19.24 4.80 29.25
CA ASP A 86 -19.19 3.78 30.31
C ASP A 86 -18.91 2.36 29.75
N MET A 87 -18.74 2.21 28.44
CA MET A 87 -18.42 0.93 27.80
C MET A 87 -17.01 0.48 28.21
N TYR A 88 -16.90 -0.75 28.70
CA TYR A 88 -15.64 -1.31 29.20
C TYR A 88 -15.30 -2.70 28.66
N ASP A 89 -16.26 -3.39 28.05
CA ASP A 89 -16.09 -4.74 27.50
C ASP A 89 -15.48 -4.66 26.07
N PRO A 90 -14.33 -5.30 25.79
CA PRO A 90 -13.62 -5.22 24.51
C PRO A 90 -14.26 -5.96 23.34
#